data_AF-A0A1G2Y7L0-F1
#
_entry.id   AF-A0A1G2Y7L0-F1
#
_cell.length_a   1.000
_cell.length_b   1.000
_cell.length_c   1.000
_cell.angle_alpha   90.00
_cell.angle_beta   90.00
_cell.angle_gamma   90.00
#
_symmetry.space_group_name_H-M   'P 1'
#
loop_
_entity.id
_entity.type
_entity.pdbx_description
1 polymer ?
#
loop_
_entity_poly.entity_id
_entity_poly.type
_entity_poly.pdbx_seq_one_letter_code
_entity_poly.pdbx_strand_id
1 'polypeptide(L)'
;METNRNKHVIIYECLVMVFIATSMGYCGSEKKVDNKIAPTRLDQVVRPPMDSLFQWPASSVLNGPNRVDSNAVEVVWPKRQCREWLNKVLAPSWLPSKGPELIFIKREFEQRDVVRATWEINGYKLEVSQTAGIFAIKVSPLDSLTTGLTQEDKIENAKRICLEIFNKIGYRWSADGEKVPLKNLNQKIVMYSFRSESINYTKDDQSVWGTPQTIHEAGVSSPTDDAEIRRQMDPNNPDWDNSSKSFDYWFRMVTWWNNGRSIGFYFLKVEGGAWSPSYDANFDRNFFRVRGQ
;
A
#
# COMPACT_ATOMS: atom_id res chain seq x y z
N MET A 1 -8.59 60.06 36.35
CA MET A 1 -8.57 58.79 37.09
C MET A 1 -9.22 57.73 36.20
N GLU A 2 -8.50 56.63 35.99
CA GLU A 2 -8.94 55.29 35.51
C GLU A 2 -9.73 55.20 34.19
N THR A 3 -9.08 54.86 33.06
CA THR A 3 -8.74 53.52 32.50
C THR A 3 -9.92 52.68 32.00
N ASN A 4 -10.00 52.50 30.67
CA ASN A 4 -9.89 51.23 29.91
C ASN A 4 -10.69 51.31 28.60
N ARG A 5 -10.00 51.42 27.45
CA ARG A 5 -9.49 50.34 26.58
C ARG A 5 -10.55 49.71 25.65
N ASN A 6 -10.37 50.02 24.36
CA ASN A 6 -10.26 49.09 23.21
C ASN A 6 -11.51 48.30 22.77
N LYS A 7 -11.82 48.09 21.48
CA LYS A 7 -11.07 48.20 20.22
C LYS A 7 -12.03 48.25 19.01
N HIS A 8 -11.66 49.10 18.07
CA HIS A 8 -11.86 49.12 16.62
C HIS A 8 -12.00 47.75 15.88
N VAL A 9 -12.88 47.65 14.85
CA VAL A 9 -12.57 47.57 13.37
C VAL A 9 -12.73 46.14 12.80
N ILE A 10 -13.25 45.78 11.61
CA ILE A 10 -13.85 46.40 10.38
C ILE A 10 -14.67 45.31 9.63
N ILE A 11 -15.59 45.78 8.78
CA ILE A 11 -16.52 45.08 7.85
C ILE A 11 -15.91 44.92 6.43
N TYR A 12 -16.58 44.13 5.58
CA TYR A 12 -16.59 44.04 4.09
C TYR A 12 -15.87 42.82 3.50
N GLU A 13 -16.29 42.16 2.41
CA GLU A 13 -17.55 41.91 1.67
C GLU A 13 -17.15 41.16 0.39
N CYS A 14 -18.14 40.55 -0.29
CA CYS A 14 -18.17 40.21 -1.73
C CYS A 14 -17.29 39.06 -2.29
N LEU A 15 -17.58 38.42 -3.43
CA LEU A 15 -18.73 38.10 -4.29
C LEU A 15 -18.11 37.44 -5.57
N VAL A 16 -18.82 36.54 -6.28
CA VAL A 16 -18.67 36.18 -7.74
C VAL A 16 -17.46 35.25 -8.11
N MET A 17 -17.42 34.34 -9.10
CA MET A 17 -18.17 34.11 -10.36
C MET A 17 -18.04 32.63 -10.83
N VAL A 18 -19.03 32.19 -11.61
CA VAL A 18 -19.07 30.98 -12.46
C VAL A 18 -18.45 31.28 -13.84
N PHE A 19 -17.79 30.31 -14.48
CA PHE A 19 -17.55 30.30 -15.95
C PHE A 19 -17.70 28.88 -16.54
N ILE A 20 -18.46 28.79 -17.62
CA ILE A 20 -18.66 27.65 -18.53
C ILE A 20 -18.02 28.02 -19.89
N ALA A 21 -17.40 27.06 -20.60
CA ALA A 21 -17.60 26.77 -22.04
C ALA A 21 -16.37 26.19 -22.79
N THR A 22 -16.55 24.94 -23.27
CA THR A 22 -16.24 24.36 -24.61
C THR A 22 -15.02 24.74 -25.46
N SER A 23 -14.34 23.71 -25.99
CA SER A 23 -14.00 23.61 -27.44
C SER A 23 -13.60 22.18 -27.88
N MET A 24 -14.17 21.74 -29.01
CA MET A 24 -13.90 20.50 -29.76
C MET A 24 -12.69 20.64 -30.73
N GLY A 25 -11.97 19.52 -30.93
CA GLY A 25 -11.40 18.97 -32.19
C GLY A 25 -10.46 19.78 -33.12
N TYR A 26 -9.27 19.24 -33.45
CA TYR A 26 -8.86 18.85 -34.82
C TYR A 26 -7.52 18.08 -34.90
N CYS A 27 -7.35 17.38 -36.04
CA CYS A 27 -6.37 16.38 -36.47
C CYS A 27 -4.85 16.64 -36.32
N GLY A 28 -4.14 15.53 -36.02
CA GLY A 28 -3.25 14.83 -36.97
C GLY A 28 -1.89 15.44 -37.35
N SER A 29 -0.80 14.81 -36.91
CA SER A 29 0.42 14.67 -37.71
C SER A 29 1.20 13.42 -37.29
N GLU A 30 1.46 12.54 -38.24
CA GLU A 30 2.29 11.35 -38.14
C GLU A 30 3.73 11.70 -37.73
N LYS A 31 4.27 10.99 -36.75
CA LYS A 31 5.71 10.76 -36.64
C LYS A 31 5.95 9.26 -36.53
N LYS A 32 6.61 8.71 -37.58
CA LYS A 32 7.35 7.45 -37.50
C LYS A 32 8.28 7.51 -36.29
N VAL A 33 8.10 6.59 -35.36
CA VAL A 33 9.09 6.31 -34.32
C VAL A 33 9.54 4.88 -34.54
N ASP A 34 10.85 4.72 -34.71
CA ASP A 34 11.53 3.45 -34.84
C ASP A 34 11.09 2.46 -33.76
N ASN A 35 10.72 1.25 -34.19
CA ASN A 35 10.48 0.11 -33.32
C ASN A 35 11.80 -0.34 -32.67
N LYS A 36 12.24 0.40 -31.63
CA LYS A 36 12.95 -0.23 -30.51
C LYS A 36 11.87 -0.90 -29.68
N ILE A 37 11.90 -2.23 -29.63
CA ILE A 37 11.08 -3.03 -28.72
C ILE A 37 11.37 -2.53 -27.30
N ALA A 38 10.50 -1.66 -26.79
CA ALA A 38 10.51 -1.28 -25.39
C ALA A 38 10.08 -2.53 -24.60
N PRO A 39 10.75 -2.85 -23.49
CA PRO A 39 10.33 -3.97 -22.66
C PRO A 39 8.90 -3.72 -22.19
N THR A 40 8.04 -4.72 -22.35
CA THR A 40 6.67 -4.70 -21.85
C THR A 40 6.71 -4.33 -20.37
N ARG A 41 5.96 -3.28 -20.03
CA ARG A 41 6.05 -2.58 -18.76
C ARG A 41 5.39 -3.42 -17.65
N LEU A 42 5.89 -3.25 -16.43
CA LEU A 42 5.26 -3.68 -15.17
C LEU A 42 3.77 -3.25 -15.04
N ASP A 43 3.35 -2.28 -15.87
CA ASP A 43 2.10 -1.50 -15.82
C ASP A 43 0.82 -2.30 -16.08
N GLN A 44 0.93 -3.52 -16.60
CA GLN A 44 -0.22 -4.42 -16.80
C GLN A 44 -0.50 -5.31 -15.60
N VAL A 45 0.49 -5.53 -14.74
CA VAL A 45 0.52 -6.55 -13.68
C VAL A 45 0.26 -5.88 -12.34
N VAL A 46 0.97 -4.79 -12.13
CA VAL A 46 0.83 -3.84 -11.05
C VAL A 46 0.14 -2.65 -11.67
N ARG A 47 -0.92 -2.13 -11.02
CA ARG A 47 -1.66 -1.00 -11.62
C ARG A 47 -0.69 0.15 -11.90
N PRO A 48 -0.81 0.85 -13.05
CA PRO A 48 0.13 1.90 -13.43
C PRO A 48 0.48 2.92 -12.32
N PRO A 49 -0.47 3.29 -11.42
CA PRO A 49 -0.11 4.07 -10.24
C PRO A 49 0.92 3.35 -9.34
N MET A 50 0.68 2.10 -8.95
CA MET A 50 1.49 1.33 -8.00
C MET A 50 2.93 1.07 -8.48
N ASP A 51 3.18 1.03 -9.78
CA ASP A 51 4.54 0.91 -10.34
C ASP A 51 5.48 1.99 -9.82
N SER A 52 4.98 3.21 -9.72
CA SER A 52 5.79 4.33 -9.24
C SER A 52 6.22 4.17 -7.77
N LEU A 53 5.51 3.39 -6.95
CA LEU A 53 5.93 3.02 -5.59
C LEU A 53 6.96 1.90 -5.57
N PHE A 54 7.10 1.11 -6.64
CA PHE A 54 8.11 0.06 -6.76
C PHE A 54 9.38 0.52 -7.50
N GLN A 55 9.34 1.71 -8.08
CA GLN A 55 10.52 2.36 -8.66
C GLN A 55 11.22 3.20 -7.60
N TRP A 56 12.54 3.05 -7.51
CA TRP A 56 13.36 3.93 -6.69
C TRP A 56 13.32 5.35 -7.26
N PRO A 57 13.28 6.40 -6.41
CA PRO A 57 13.23 7.77 -6.89
C PRO A 57 14.44 8.09 -7.77
N ALA A 58 14.20 8.84 -8.85
CA ALA A 58 15.27 9.33 -9.70
C ALA A 58 16.18 10.32 -8.94
N SER A 59 17.44 10.43 -9.35
CA SER A 59 18.41 11.36 -8.73
C SER A 59 17.94 12.81 -8.72
N SER A 60 17.14 13.22 -9.72
CA SER A 60 16.53 14.55 -9.76
C SER A 60 15.50 14.79 -8.65
N VAL A 61 14.78 13.75 -8.23
CA VAL A 61 13.86 13.81 -7.09
C VAL A 61 14.65 13.85 -5.79
N LEU A 62 15.68 13.00 -5.67
CA LEU A 62 16.52 12.91 -4.48
C LEU A 62 17.42 14.13 -4.23
N ASN A 63 17.70 14.92 -5.25
CA ASN A 63 18.49 16.14 -5.13
C ASN A 63 17.66 17.39 -5.44
N GLY A 64 16.34 17.22 -5.61
CA GLY A 64 15.42 18.27 -6.02
C GLY A 64 14.66 18.90 -4.85
N PRO A 65 13.84 19.92 -5.14
CA PRO A 65 13.07 20.65 -4.13
C PRO A 65 11.97 19.81 -3.47
N ASN A 66 11.62 18.65 -4.05
CA ASN A 66 10.63 17.74 -3.49
C ASN A 66 11.21 16.88 -2.36
N ARG A 67 12.54 16.68 -2.29
CA ARG A 67 13.15 16.01 -1.15
C ARG A 67 13.04 16.92 0.07
N VAL A 68 12.57 16.34 1.16
CA VAL A 68 12.38 17.07 2.41
C VAL A 68 13.38 16.62 3.46
N ASP A 69 13.90 17.60 4.20
CA ASP A 69 14.70 17.35 5.39
C ASP A 69 13.90 16.54 6.43
N SER A 70 14.55 15.55 7.04
CA SER A 70 13.92 14.68 8.04
C SER A 70 13.47 15.44 9.29
N ASN A 71 13.95 16.66 9.52
CA ASN A 71 13.56 17.56 10.61
C ASN A 71 12.49 18.58 10.20
N ALA A 72 12.15 18.70 8.90
CA ALA A 72 11.17 19.67 8.45
C ALA A 72 9.78 19.42 9.07
N VAL A 73 9.12 20.49 9.50
CA VAL A 73 7.80 20.45 10.14
C VAL A 73 6.69 20.14 9.12
N GLU A 74 6.91 20.45 7.85
CA GLU A 74 5.90 20.44 6.79
C GLU A 74 5.47 19.05 6.29
N VAL A 75 6.09 17.95 6.75
CA VAL A 75 5.68 16.57 6.37
C VAL A 75 4.89 15.95 7.50
N VAL A 76 3.56 16.08 7.45
CA VAL A 76 2.73 15.87 8.65
C VAL A 76 2.15 14.46 8.79
N TRP A 77 2.03 13.64 7.74
CA TRP A 77 1.26 12.38 7.87
C TRP A 77 2.08 11.09 7.91
N PRO A 78 2.81 10.65 6.87
CA PRO A 78 3.54 9.38 6.92
C PRO A 78 4.76 9.41 7.87
N LYS A 79 5.28 10.61 8.18
CA LYS A 79 6.49 10.80 9.00
C LYS A 79 6.37 10.24 10.41
N ARG A 80 5.22 10.41 11.08
CA ARG A 80 5.05 9.99 12.48
C ARG A 80 4.94 8.47 12.65
N GLN A 81 4.38 7.77 11.67
CA GLN A 81 4.07 6.34 11.79
C GLN A 81 4.92 5.44 10.89
N CYS A 82 5.76 5.99 10.01
CA CYS A 82 6.53 5.16 9.05
C CYS A 82 7.39 4.09 9.73
N ARG A 83 8.08 4.42 10.83
CA ARG A 83 8.88 3.47 11.62
C ARG A 83 8.02 2.43 12.34
N GLU A 84 6.89 2.87 12.88
CA GLU A 84 5.93 1.97 13.53
C GLU A 84 5.41 0.93 12.53
N TRP A 85 5.02 1.36 11.33
CA TRP A 85 4.59 0.45 10.27
C TRP A 85 5.70 -0.50 9.81
N LEU A 86 6.96 -0.03 9.69
CA LEU A 86 8.10 -0.92 9.41
C LEU A 86 8.21 -2.03 10.46
N ASN A 87 8.22 -1.66 11.75
CA ASN A 87 8.36 -2.61 12.85
C ASN A 87 7.15 -3.53 12.99
N LYS A 88 5.96 -3.03 12.64
CA LYS A 88 4.71 -3.78 12.68
C LYS A 88 4.62 -4.81 11.55
N VAL A 89 5.08 -4.46 10.35
CA VAL A 89 4.93 -5.27 9.14
C VAL A 89 6.09 -6.26 9.00
N LEU A 90 7.33 -5.77 9.14
CA LEU A 90 8.52 -6.54 8.84
C LEU A 90 9.00 -7.35 10.05
N ALA A 91 9.41 -8.58 9.78
CA ALA A 91 10.10 -9.41 10.75
C ALA A 91 11.40 -8.72 11.21
N PRO A 92 11.80 -8.84 12.50
CA PRO A 92 13.03 -8.23 12.99
C PRO A 92 14.29 -8.62 12.21
N SER A 93 14.33 -9.84 11.66
CA SER A 93 15.44 -10.34 10.82
C SER A 93 15.52 -9.71 9.41
N TRP A 94 14.54 -8.88 9.05
CA TRP A 94 14.49 -8.12 7.80
C TRP A 94 14.66 -6.61 8.01
N LEU A 95 14.84 -6.18 9.26
CA LEU A 95 15.17 -4.80 9.61
C LEU A 95 16.70 -4.64 9.75
N PRO A 96 17.27 -3.51 9.31
CA PRO A 96 18.69 -3.23 9.53
C PRO A 96 18.95 -2.91 11.01
N SER A 97 20.12 -3.30 11.52
CA SER A 97 20.45 -3.19 12.95
C SER A 97 20.41 -1.77 13.51
N LYS A 98 20.73 -0.76 12.70
CA LYS A 98 20.70 0.67 13.08
C LYS A 98 19.37 1.36 12.73
N GLY A 99 18.40 0.61 12.20
CA GLY A 99 17.21 1.15 11.56
C GLY A 99 17.52 1.76 10.20
N PRO A 100 16.53 1.81 9.28
CA PRO A 100 16.78 2.32 7.94
C PRO A 100 16.86 3.86 7.94
N GLU A 101 17.65 4.38 7.00
CA GLU A 101 17.56 5.77 6.61
C GLU A 101 16.22 6.00 5.91
N LEU A 102 15.51 7.05 6.33
CA LEU A 102 14.21 7.42 5.78
C LEU A 102 14.36 8.67 4.93
N ILE A 103 13.92 8.59 3.68
CA ILE A 103 13.91 9.70 2.73
C ILE A 103 12.47 10.16 2.56
N PHE A 104 12.24 11.46 2.72
CA PHE A 104 10.92 12.07 2.62
C PHE A 104 10.81 12.84 1.30
N ILE A 105 9.76 12.59 0.52
CA ILE A 105 9.58 13.19 -0.80
C ILE A 105 8.15 13.71 -0.91
N LYS A 106 8.01 15.01 -1.17
CA LYS A 106 6.72 15.66 -1.39
C LYS A 106 6.16 15.32 -2.77
N ARG A 107 4.86 15.06 -2.83
CA ARG A 107 4.08 14.96 -4.08
C ARG A 107 4.65 13.99 -5.12
N GLU A 108 5.34 12.93 -4.69
CA GLU A 108 5.98 11.96 -5.59
C GLU A 108 4.97 11.01 -6.24
N PHE A 109 3.99 10.54 -5.45
CA PHE A 109 3.03 9.53 -5.88
C PHE A 109 1.66 10.17 -6.06
N GLU A 110 1.26 10.47 -7.30
CA GLU A 110 -0.02 11.13 -7.57
C GLU A 110 -0.29 12.35 -6.67
N GLN A 111 0.70 13.24 -6.54
CA GLN A 111 0.65 14.42 -5.66
C GLN A 111 0.62 14.10 -4.15
N ARG A 112 0.89 12.86 -3.74
CA ARG A 112 1.03 12.46 -2.33
C ARG A 112 2.48 12.40 -1.89
N ASP A 113 2.68 12.67 -0.61
CA ASP A 113 3.97 12.51 0.04
C ASP A 113 4.32 11.04 0.23
N VAL A 114 5.58 10.71 0.00
CA VAL A 114 6.12 9.36 0.10
C VAL A 114 7.32 9.35 1.03
N VAL A 115 7.39 8.33 1.87
CA VAL A 115 8.58 7.96 2.65
C VAL A 115 9.20 6.74 1.99
N ARG A 116 10.48 6.84 1.64
CA ARG A 116 11.27 5.78 1.03
C ARG A 116 12.34 5.31 2.00
N ALA A 117 12.66 4.03 1.93
CA ALA A 117 13.77 3.45 2.66
C ALA A 117 14.36 2.31 1.82
N THR A 118 15.68 2.16 1.84
CA THR A 118 16.38 1.07 1.15
C THR A 118 17.51 0.54 2.00
N TRP A 119 17.72 -0.77 1.95
CA TRP A 119 18.87 -1.43 2.57
C TRP A 119 19.07 -2.81 1.95
N GLU A 120 20.23 -3.41 2.22
CA GLU A 120 20.56 -4.76 1.80
C GLU A 120 20.46 -5.72 2.99
N ILE A 121 19.81 -6.87 2.80
CA ILE A 121 19.64 -7.88 3.83
C ILE A 121 19.44 -9.26 3.20
N ASN A 122 20.07 -10.29 3.76
CA ASN A 122 19.92 -11.69 3.34
C ASN A 122 20.15 -11.93 1.83
N GLY A 123 21.06 -11.19 1.19
CA GLY A 123 21.32 -11.28 -0.26
C GLY A 123 20.29 -10.56 -1.15
N TYR A 124 19.41 -9.76 -0.56
CA TYR A 124 18.41 -8.95 -1.28
C TYR A 124 18.61 -7.46 -1.02
N LYS A 125 18.29 -6.65 -2.03
CA LYS A 125 17.96 -5.25 -1.89
C LYS A 125 16.48 -5.13 -1.51
N LEU A 126 16.21 -4.55 -0.34
CA LEU A 126 14.87 -4.22 0.09
C LEU A 126 14.59 -2.74 -0.13
N GLU A 127 13.50 -2.44 -0.83
CA GLU A 127 13.02 -1.08 -1.08
C GLU A 127 11.60 -0.96 -0.49
N VAL A 128 11.41 -0.04 0.45
CA VAL A 128 10.10 0.21 1.09
C VAL A 128 9.61 1.60 0.71
N SER A 129 8.35 1.69 0.32
CA SER A 129 7.67 2.92 -0.04
C SER A 129 6.37 3.05 0.74
N GLN A 130 6.18 4.20 1.37
CA GLN A 130 5.05 4.44 2.26
C GLN A 130 4.41 5.77 1.95
N THR A 131 3.11 5.77 1.66
CA THR A 131 2.27 6.97 1.72
C THR A 131 1.54 7.00 3.08
N ALA A 132 0.63 7.95 3.27
CA ALA A 132 -0.28 7.94 4.41
C ALA A 132 -1.15 6.67 4.46
N GLY A 133 -1.59 6.16 3.29
CA GLY A 133 -2.53 5.04 3.20
C GLY A 133 -1.98 3.75 2.62
N ILE A 134 -0.79 3.76 1.99
CA ILE A 134 -0.22 2.61 1.29
C ILE A 134 1.11 2.23 1.92
N PHE A 135 1.34 0.93 2.04
CA PHE A 135 2.64 0.34 2.34
C PHE A 135 3.03 -0.59 1.19
N ALA A 136 4.21 -0.38 0.62
CA ALA A 136 4.75 -1.18 -0.48
C ALA A 136 6.17 -1.63 -0.17
N ILE A 137 6.47 -2.88 -0.47
CA ILE A 137 7.76 -3.55 -0.27
C ILE A 137 8.18 -4.14 -1.60
N LYS A 138 9.41 -3.90 -2.02
CA LYS A 138 10.04 -4.59 -3.14
C LYS A 138 11.31 -5.28 -2.68
N VAL A 139 11.46 -6.52 -3.11
CA VAL A 139 12.58 -7.39 -2.83
C VAL A 139 13.24 -7.70 -4.17
N SER A 140 14.49 -7.27 -4.35
CA SER A 140 15.28 -7.59 -5.55
C SER A 140 16.53 -8.36 -5.12
N PRO A 141 16.91 -9.47 -5.79
CA PRO A 141 18.15 -10.18 -5.48
C PRO A 141 19.37 -9.31 -5.83
N LEU A 142 20.44 -9.42 -5.02
CA LEU A 142 21.72 -8.73 -5.28
C LEU A 142 22.70 -9.61 -6.08
N ASP A 143 22.65 -10.93 -5.86
CA ASP A 143 23.58 -11.92 -6.44
C ASP A 143 22.89 -12.88 -7.43
N SER A 144 23.44 -14.09 -7.64
CA SER A 144 22.88 -15.18 -8.46
C SER A 144 21.54 -15.74 -7.97
N LEU A 145 20.96 -15.15 -6.92
CA LEU A 145 19.63 -15.46 -6.44
C LEU A 145 18.62 -15.07 -7.54
N THR A 146 17.78 -16.02 -7.93
CA THR A 146 16.65 -15.77 -8.83
C THR A 146 15.36 -15.69 -8.02
N THR A 147 14.41 -14.88 -8.49
CA THR A 147 13.05 -14.88 -7.94
C THR A 147 12.12 -15.87 -8.65
N GLY A 148 12.67 -16.69 -9.54
CA GLY A 148 11.99 -17.79 -10.24
C GLY A 148 12.02 -17.62 -11.75
N LEU A 149 12.20 -18.73 -12.47
CA LEU A 149 12.19 -18.77 -13.93
C LEU A 149 10.82 -19.22 -14.46
N THR A 150 10.22 -20.21 -13.80
CA THR A 150 8.88 -20.73 -14.13
C THR A 150 7.79 -19.99 -13.35
N GLN A 151 6.52 -20.17 -13.76
CA GLN A 151 5.38 -19.62 -13.03
C GLN A 151 5.32 -20.18 -11.60
N GLU A 152 5.52 -21.49 -11.47
CA GLU A 152 5.53 -22.21 -10.19
C GLU A 152 6.65 -21.70 -9.28
N ASP A 153 7.87 -21.55 -9.80
CA ASP A 153 8.99 -21.00 -9.02
C ASP A 153 8.71 -19.58 -8.54
N LYS A 154 8.07 -18.75 -9.37
CA LYS A 154 7.75 -17.37 -9.01
C LYS A 154 6.73 -17.32 -7.88
N ILE A 155 5.73 -18.20 -7.90
CA ILE A 155 4.73 -18.33 -6.83
C ILE A 155 5.40 -18.80 -5.55
N GLU A 156 6.18 -19.88 -5.60
CA GLU A 156 6.81 -20.47 -4.42
C GLU A 156 7.87 -19.56 -3.79
N ASN A 157 8.66 -18.85 -4.60
CA ASN A 157 9.58 -17.84 -4.09
C ASN A 157 8.86 -16.67 -3.43
N ALA A 158 7.76 -16.18 -4.01
CA ALA A 158 6.97 -15.12 -3.40
C ALA A 158 6.33 -15.58 -2.07
N LYS A 159 5.81 -16.81 -1.99
CA LYS A 159 5.32 -17.40 -0.73
C LYS A 159 6.43 -17.50 0.31
N ARG A 160 7.58 -18.04 -0.06
CA ARG A 160 8.75 -18.18 0.84
C ARG A 160 9.16 -16.82 1.39
N ILE A 161 9.35 -15.82 0.53
CA ILE A 161 9.71 -14.46 0.94
C ILE A 161 8.60 -13.86 1.82
N CYS A 162 7.32 -14.07 1.51
CA CYS A 162 6.21 -13.63 2.37
C CYS A 162 6.32 -14.21 3.80
N LEU A 163 6.62 -15.50 3.93
CA LEU A 163 6.80 -16.16 5.23
C LEU A 163 8.01 -15.62 6.00
N GLU A 164 9.07 -15.21 5.30
CA GLU A 164 10.29 -14.68 5.90
C GLU A 164 10.16 -13.20 6.29
N ILE A 165 9.57 -12.38 5.42
CA ILE A 165 9.59 -10.92 5.54
C ILE A 165 8.55 -10.37 6.49
N PHE A 166 7.35 -10.97 6.52
CA PHE A 166 6.28 -10.49 7.39
C PHE A 166 6.45 -11.01 8.82
N ASN A 167 6.05 -10.18 9.79
CA ASN A 167 6.03 -10.57 11.18
C ASN A 167 5.19 -11.83 11.43
N LYS A 168 5.62 -12.65 12.38
CA LYS A 168 4.86 -13.83 12.85
C LYS A 168 3.72 -13.47 13.80
N ILE A 169 3.81 -12.32 14.46
CA ILE A 169 2.81 -11.85 15.43
C ILE A 169 2.26 -10.51 14.94
N GLY A 170 0.94 -10.46 14.78
CA GLY A 170 0.17 -9.25 14.55
C GLY A 170 -0.69 -8.89 15.75
N TYR A 171 -1.49 -7.84 15.59
CA TYR A 171 -2.48 -7.44 16.58
C TYR A 171 -3.79 -7.08 15.88
N ARG A 172 -4.88 -7.43 16.54
CA ARG A 172 -6.21 -6.89 16.28
C ARG A 172 -6.72 -6.15 17.50
N TRP A 173 -7.84 -5.48 17.35
CA TRP A 173 -8.51 -4.72 18.40
C TRP A 173 -9.79 -5.46 18.80
N SER A 174 -10.04 -5.60 20.10
CA SER A 174 -11.32 -6.07 20.63
C SER A 174 -12.38 -4.98 20.54
N ALA A 175 -13.65 -5.33 20.81
CA ALA A 175 -14.74 -4.36 20.89
C ALA A 175 -14.48 -3.28 21.95
N ASP A 176 -13.76 -3.63 23.01
CA ASP A 176 -13.43 -2.74 24.13
C ASP A 176 -12.12 -1.96 23.90
N GLY A 177 -11.51 -2.10 22.71
CA GLY A 177 -10.28 -1.40 22.36
C GLY A 177 -9.01 -2.04 22.92
N GLU A 178 -9.04 -3.33 23.28
CA GLU A 178 -7.85 -4.06 23.73
C GLU A 178 -7.07 -4.64 22.55
N LYS A 179 -5.73 -4.64 22.63
CA LYS A 179 -4.88 -5.31 21.63
C LYS A 179 -4.88 -6.81 21.86
N VAL A 180 -5.42 -7.56 20.91
CA VAL A 180 -5.44 -9.02 20.92
C VAL A 180 -4.35 -9.55 19.96
N PRO A 181 -3.39 -10.36 20.45
CA PRO A 181 -2.31 -10.88 19.60
C PRO A 181 -2.83 -11.90 18.60
N LEU A 182 -2.38 -11.77 17.35
CA LEU A 182 -2.61 -12.73 16.27
C LEU A 182 -1.32 -13.49 16.00
N LYS A 183 -1.32 -14.79 16.31
CA LYS A 183 -0.19 -15.68 16.01
C LYS A 183 -0.21 -16.11 14.55
N ASN A 184 0.96 -16.49 14.04
CA ASN A 184 1.16 -17.00 12.68
C ASN A 184 0.67 -16.03 11.59
N LEU A 185 0.85 -14.73 11.81
CA LEU A 185 0.36 -13.69 10.92
C LEU A 185 0.87 -13.87 9.48
N ASN A 186 2.16 -14.12 9.29
CA ASN A 186 2.76 -14.41 8.00
C ASN A 186 2.12 -15.62 7.28
N GLN A 187 1.80 -16.70 8.01
CA GLN A 187 1.10 -17.86 7.45
C GLN A 187 -0.34 -17.50 7.04
N LYS A 188 -1.03 -16.70 7.85
CA LYS A 188 -2.36 -16.17 7.52
C LYS A 188 -2.32 -15.32 6.25
N ILE A 189 -1.32 -14.43 6.10
CA ILE A 189 -1.13 -13.63 4.87
C ILE A 189 -0.98 -14.55 3.65
N VAL A 190 -0.16 -15.61 3.75
CA VAL A 190 -0.01 -16.59 2.67
C VAL A 190 -1.35 -17.24 2.32
N MET A 191 -2.09 -17.70 3.33
CA MET A 191 -3.39 -18.32 3.16
C MET A 191 -4.40 -17.39 2.46
N TYR A 192 -4.38 -16.09 2.76
CA TYR A 192 -5.30 -15.13 2.17
C TYR A 192 -4.90 -14.68 0.76
N SER A 193 -3.60 -14.55 0.50
CA SER A 193 -3.07 -13.81 -0.66
C SER A 193 -2.56 -14.72 -1.78
N PHE A 194 -2.28 -16.00 -1.49
CA PHE A 194 -1.68 -16.95 -2.44
C PHE A 194 -2.62 -18.11 -2.79
N ARG A 195 -3.92 -17.83 -2.88
CA ARG A 195 -4.92 -18.81 -3.32
C ARG A 195 -4.79 -19.05 -4.82
N SER A 196 -4.85 -20.31 -5.24
CA SER A 196 -4.71 -20.71 -6.66
C SER A 196 -5.63 -19.93 -7.58
N GLU A 197 -6.87 -19.74 -7.17
CA GLU A 197 -7.94 -19.07 -7.89
C GLU A 197 -7.77 -17.54 -8.01
N SER A 198 -6.92 -16.93 -7.17
CA SER A 198 -6.60 -15.50 -7.26
C SER A 198 -5.24 -15.21 -7.89
N ILE A 199 -4.52 -16.26 -8.31
CA ILE A 199 -3.24 -16.14 -9.02
C ILE A 199 -3.52 -15.87 -10.50
N ASN A 200 -2.87 -14.83 -11.00
CA ASN A 200 -2.96 -14.37 -12.36
C ASN A 200 -1.56 -14.36 -12.99
N TYR A 201 -1.52 -14.51 -14.31
CA TYR A 201 -0.29 -14.54 -15.10
C TYR A 201 -0.39 -13.61 -16.30
N THR A 202 0.67 -12.85 -16.54
CA THR A 202 0.79 -11.95 -17.69
C THR A 202 1.82 -12.52 -18.66
N LYS A 203 1.38 -12.81 -19.90
CA LYS A 203 2.24 -13.45 -20.91
C LYS A 203 3.38 -12.55 -21.38
N ASP A 204 3.14 -11.25 -21.46
CA ASP A 204 4.05 -10.32 -22.13
C ASP A 204 5.36 -10.08 -21.36
N ASP A 205 5.32 -10.11 -20.03
CA ASP A 205 6.48 -9.95 -19.15
C ASP A 205 6.74 -11.17 -18.24
N GLN A 206 5.97 -12.24 -18.47
CA GLN A 206 5.99 -13.49 -17.71
C GLN A 206 5.80 -13.31 -16.20
N SER A 207 5.16 -12.23 -15.77
CA SER A 207 4.92 -11.99 -14.35
C SER A 207 3.77 -12.83 -13.80
N VAL A 208 3.85 -13.10 -12.50
CA VAL A 208 2.79 -13.74 -11.73
C VAL A 208 2.39 -12.78 -10.61
N TRP A 209 1.10 -12.70 -10.32
CA TRP A 209 0.60 -11.87 -9.24
C TRP A 209 -0.63 -12.49 -8.61
N GLY A 210 -0.90 -12.10 -7.36
CA GLY A 210 -2.06 -12.57 -6.63
C GLY A 210 -2.66 -11.44 -5.82
N THR A 211 -3.99 -11.42 -5.80
CA THR A 211 -4.77 -10.52 -4.95
C THR A 211 -5.43 -11.29 -3.81
N PRO A 212 -5.64 -10.62 -2.67
CA PRO A 212 -6.43 -11.18 -1.60
C PRO A 212 -7.90 -11.35 -2.02
N GLN A 213 -8.58 -12.27 -1.36
CA GLN A 213 -10.02 -12.47 -1.51
C GLN A 213 -10.82 -11.33 -0.86
N THR A 214 -11.94 -10.94 -1.45
CA THR A 214 -12.95 -10.08 -0.81
C THR A 214 -13.79 -10.83 0.22
N ILE A 215 -14.44 -10.06 1.08
CA ILE A 215 -15.47 -10.57 1.99
C ILE A 215 -16.58 -11.33 1.25
N HIS A 216 -17.00 -10.87 0.06
CA HIS A 216 -18.04 -11.50 -0.74
C HIS A 216 -17.61 -12.82 -1.35
N GLU A 217 -16.43 -12.87 -1.96
CA GLU A 217 -15.86 -14.12 -2.49
C GLU A 217 -15.63 -15.14 -1.37
N ALA A 218 -15.37 -14.69 -0.14
CA ALA A 218 -15.25 -15.54 1.04
C ALA A 218 -16.59 -16.07 1.57
N GLY A 219 -17.73 -15.59 1.04
CA GLY A 219 -19.06 -15.94 1.53
C GLY A 219 -19.34 -15.41 2.94
N VAL A 220 -18.60 -14.39 3.40
CA VAL A 220 -18.75 -13.83 4.74
C VAL A 220 -19.81 -12.73 4.72
N SER A 221 -20.79 -12.86 5.61
CA SER A 221 -21.88 -11.90 5.72
C SER A 221 -21.46 -10.65 6.51
N SER A 222 -21.99 -9.50 6.13
CA SER A 222 -21.88 -8.27 6.92
C SER A 222 -22.67 -8.41 8.22
N PRO A 223 -22.21 -7.77 9.32
CA PRO A 223 -22.91 -7.85 10.58
C PRO A 223 -24.23 -7.10 10.50
N THR A 224 -25.26 -7.66 11.11
CA THR A 224 -26.64 -7.14 11.05
C THR A 224 -26.97 -6.18 12.18
N ASP A 225 -26.23 -6.26 13.30
CA ASP A 225 -26.40 -5.40 14.47
C ASP A 225 -25.09 -5.21 15.27
N ASP A 226 -25.13 -4.32 16.26
CA ASP A 226 -23.99 -4.03 17.15
C ASP A 226 -23.59 -5.23 18.02
N ALA A 227 -24.54 -6.11 18.35
CA ALA A 227 -24.25 -7.30 19.14
C ALA A 227 -23.43 -8.31 18.33
N GLU A 228 -23.70 -8.45 17.04
CA GLU A 228 -22.91 -9.22 16.11
C GLU A 228 -21.52 -8.62 15.89
N ILE A 229 -21.41 -7.29 15.75
CA ILE A 229 -20.10 -6.61 15.70
C ILE A 229 -19.28 -6.95 16.95
N ARG A 230 -19.88 -6.83 18.14
CA ARG A 230 -19.21 -7.15 19.41
C ARG A 230 -18.77 -8.61 19.48
N ARG A 231 -19.64 -9.56 19.09
CA ARG A 231 -19.30 -10.99 19.01
C ARG A 231 -18.15 -11.26 18.04
N GLN A 232 -18.17 -10.63 16.87
CA GLN A 232 -17.10 -10.79 15.88
C GLN A 232 -15.75 -10.24 16.39
N MET A 233 -15.78 -9.16 17.18
CA MET A 233 -14.60 -8.53 17.78
C MET A 233 -14.18 -9.14 19.12
N ASP A 234 -14.92 -10.12 19.66
CA ASP A 234 -14.58 -10.79 20.92
C ASP A 234 -13.15 -11.37 20.88
N PRO A 235 -12.28 -11.12 21.88
CA PRO A 235 -10.92 -11.65 21.94
C PRO A 235 -10.82 -13.18 21.77
N ASN A 236 -11.85 -13.90 22.20
CA ASN A 236 -11.93 -15.36 22.21
C ASN A 236 -12.77 -15.93 21.06
N ASN A 237 -13.23 -15.10 20.10
CA ASN A 237 -13.99 -15.56 18.95
C ASN A 237 -13.16 -16.59 18.13
N PRO A 238 -13.54 -17.88 18.10
CA PRO A 238 -12.80 -18.90 17.35
C PRO A 238 -12.94 -18.72 15.84
N ASP A 239 -14.02 -18.09 15.39
CA ASP A 239 -14.35 -17.85 13.99
C ASP A 239 -13.93 -16.45 13.52
N TRP A 240 -13.04 -15.78 14.26
CA TRP A 240 -12.59 -14.43 13.91
C TRP A 240 -12.04 -14.36 12.48
N ASP A 241 -11.28 -15.37 12.05
CA ASP A 241 -10.73 -15.47 10.68
C ASP A 241 -11.81 -15.52 9.58
N ASN A 242 -13.07 -15.79 9.92
CA ASN A 242 -14.20 -15.82 8.97
C ASN A 242 -15.23 -14.74 9.29
N SER A 243 -14.88 -13.77 10.15
CA SER A 243 -15.74 -12.64 10.49
C SER A 243 -15.56 -11.49 9.52
N SER A 244 -16.61 -10.68 9.31
CA SER A 244 -16.52 -9.45 8.51
C SER A 244 -15.42 -8.51 9.05
N LYS A 245 -15.31 -8.41 10.38
CA LYS A 245 -14.36 -7.52 11.06
C LYS A 245 -12.90 -7.90 10.82
N SER A 246 -12.61 -9.15 10.51
CA SER A 246 -11.25 -9.52 10.13
C SER A 246 -10.82 -8.91 8.79
N PHE A 247 -11.75 -8.69 7.83
CA PHE A 247 -11.46 -8.11 6.52
C PHE A 247 -11.09 -6.62 6.57
N ASP A 248 -11.38 -5.95 7.69
CA ASP A 248 -10.98 -4.56 7.93
C ASP A 248 -9.48 -4.39 8.23
N TYR A 249 -8.71 -5.49 8.30
CA TYR A 249 -7.29 -5.45 8.65
C TYR A 249 -6.36 -5.57 7.43
N TRP A 250 -5.29 -4.77 7.44
CA TRP A 250 -4.29 -4.70 6.37
C TRP A 250 -3.72 -6.06 5.90
N PHE A 251 -3.51 -7.01 6.81
CA PHE A 251 -2.90 -8.30 6.48
C PHE A 251 -3.83 -9.21 5.67
N ARG A 252 -5.13 -8.91 5.63
CA ARG A 252 -6.07 -9.57 4.70
C ARG A 252 -5.94 -9.02 3.30
N MET A 253 -5.34 -7.84 3.14
CA MET A 253 -5.36 -7.06 1.90
C MET A 253 -3.98 -7.01 1.22
N VAL A 254 -3.12 -7.99 1.49
CA VAL A 254 -1.78 -8.05 0.90
C VAL A 254 -1.87 -8.54 -0.54
N THR A 255 -1.60 -7.65 -1.48
CA THR A 255 -1.40 -7.99 -2.89
C THR A 255 0.08 -8.22 -3.14
N TRP A 256 0.41 -9.12 -4.06
CA TRP A 256 1.79 -9.43 -4.40
C TRP A 256 1.98 -9.64 -5.91
N TRP A 257 3.21 -9.47 -6.36
CA TRP A 257 3.63 -9.76 -7.74
C TRP A 257 5.08 -10.24 -7.78
N ASN A 258 5.43 -10.98 -8.83
CA ASN A 258 6.78 -11.47 -9.10
C ASN A 258 7.01 -11.52 -10.62
N ASN A 259 8.00 -10.79 -11.12
CA ASN A 259 8.36 -10.78 -12.55
C ASN A 259 9.62 -11.59 -12.89
N GLY A 260 10.15 -12.38 -11.96
CA GLY A 260 11.42 -13.11 -12.12
C GLY A 260 12.67 -12.28 -11.85
N ARG A 261 12.56 -10.95 -11.74
CA ARG A 261 13.63 -10.05 -11.29
C ARG A 261 13.43 -9.53 -9.88
N SER A 262 12.19 -9.34 -9.46
CA SER A 262 11.85 -8.84 -8.13
C SER A 262 10.48 -9.33 -7.71
N ILE A 263 10.28 -9.37 -6.39
CA ILE A 263 8.99 -9.65 -5.75
C ILE A 263 8.51 -8.35 -5.09
N GLY A 264 7.25 -8.01 -5.30
CA GLY A 264 6.63 -6.88 -4.61
C GLY A 264 5.43 -7.31 -3.77
N PHE A 265 5.26 -6.65 -2.63
CA PHE A 265 4.09 -6.75 -1.76
C PHE A 265 3.53 -5.36 -1.51
N TYR A 266 2.21 -5.21 -1.49
CA TYR A 266 1.59 -3.94 -1.13
C TYR A 266 0.19 -4.12 -0.55
N PHE A 267 -0.21 -3.16 0.29
CA PHE A 267 -1.51 -3.16 0.96
C PHE A 267 -1.86 -1.76 1.48
N LEU A 268 -3.09 -1.65 1.95
CA LEU A 268 -3.63 -0.46 2.61
C LEU A 268 -3.29 -0.47 4.11
N LYS A 269 -2.89 0.69 4.64
CA LYS A 269 -2.57 0.90 6.04
C LYS A 269 -3.83 1.03 6.90
N VAL A 270 -4.53 -0.09 7.08
CA VAL A 270 -5.79 -0.16 7.82
C VAL A 270 -5.63 -0.92 9.13
N GLU A 271 -6.21 -0.39 10.20
CA GLU A 271 -6.45 -1.11 11.45
C GLU A 271 -7.88 -0.83 11.94
N GLY A 272 -8.67 -1.89 12.14
CA GLY A 272 -9.75 -2.00 13.14
C GLY A 272 -10.68 -0.80 13.37
N GLY A 273 -10.91 0.08 12.40
CA GLY A 273 -11.74 1.28 12.52
C GLY A 273 -12.66 1.44 11.32
N ALA A 274 -13.50 2.49 11.31
CA ALA A 274 -14.45 2.80 10.24
C ALA A 274 -13.78 3.24 8.91
N TRP A 275 -12.57 2.75 8.64
CA TRP A 275 -12.05 2.73 7.30
C TRP A 275 -12.49 1.43 6.65
N SER A 276 -13.70 1.45 6.11
CA SER A 276 -14.03 0.58 4.99
C SER A 276 -13.40 1.24 3.76
N PRO A 277 -12.60 0.54 2.94
CA PRO A 277 -12.27 1.06 1.62
C PRO A 277 -13.58 1.44 0.94
N SER A 278 -13.74 2.72 0.61
CA SER A 278 -14.97 3.14 -0.04
C SER A 278 -14.88 2.64 -1.47
N TYR A 279 -15.56 1.53 -1.76
CA TYR A 279 -15.71 1.05 -3.13
C TYR A 279 -16.59 2.01 -3.97
N ASP A 280 -17.29 2.94 -3.31
CA ASP A 280 -18.05 4.02 -3.93
C ASP A 280 -17.17 5.21 -4.33
N ALA A 281 -16.11 5.51 -3.57
CA ALA A 281 -15.12 6.50 -3.94
C ALA A 281 -14.14 5.90 -4.96
N ASN A 282 -14.03 6.54 -6.13
CA ASN A 282 -13.20 6.07 -7.25
C ASN A 282 -11.75 5.72 -6.88
N PHE A 283 -11.17 6.24 -5.79
CA PHE A 283 -9.79 5.95 -5.42
C PHE A 283 -9.63 4.49 -4.95
N ASP A 284 -10.20 4.07 -3.83
CA ASP A 284 -9.94 2.72 -3.30
C ASP A 284 -10.44 1.61 -4.26
N ARG A 285 -11.56 1.86 -4.96
CA ARG A 285 -12.05 1.01 -6.06
C ARG A 285 -11.04 0.89 -7.20
N ASN A 286 -10.47 2.00 -7.69
CA ASN A 286 -9.51 1.99 -8.82
C ASN A 286 -8.12 1.48 -8.44
N PHE A 287 -7.78 1.41 -7.15
CA PHE A 287 -6.50 0.90 -6.67
C PHE A 287 -6.53 -0.56 -6.23
N PHE A 288 -7.65 -1.03 -5.66
CA PHE A 288 -7.78 -2.38 -5.13
C PHE A 288 -8.79 -3.27 -5.85
N ARG A 289 -9.54 -2.81 -6.88
CA ARG A 289 -10.43 -3.62 -7.78
C ARG A 289 -10.23 -5.11 -7.58
N VAL A 290 -11.04 -5.67 -6.71
CA VAL A 290 -11.40 -7.06 -6.82
C VAL A 290 -12.41 -7.08 -7.95
N ARG A 291 -12.17 -7.90 -8.97
CA ARG A 291 -13.10 -8.00 -10.10
C ARG A 291 -14.43 -8.51 -9.57
N GLY A 292 -15.48 -7.71 -9.74
CA GLY A 292 -16.80 -8.00 -9.21
C GLY A 292 -17.81 -6.89 -9.49
N GLN A 293 -17.78 -6.34 -10.70
CA GLN A 293 -18.92 -5.73 -11.37
C GLN A 293 -18.84 -6.14 -12.84
#